data_AF-A0A2E6DNQ5-F1
#
_entry.id   AF-A0A2E6DNQ5-F1
#
_cell.length_a   1.000
_cell.length_b   1.000
_cell.length_c   1.000
_cell.angle_alpha   90.00
_cell.angle_beta   90.00
_cell.angle_gamma   90.00
#
_symmetry.space_group_name_H-M   'P 1'
#
loop_
_entity.id
_entity.type
_entity.pdbx_description
1 polymer ?
#
loop_
_entity_poly.entity_id
_entity_poly.type
_entity_poly.pdbx_seq_one_letter_code
_entity_poly.pdbx_strand_id
1 'polypeptide(L)'
;MAFKRLVSGFVVLSMGLASCTSTPQWTKAQEKNFLSSCLRQANWVSRDKCVPLSNEIRALVLLGAPQKCLLAAASEIVIAPDKETEDAARATLELCLES
;
A
#
# COMPACT_ATOMS: atom_id res chain seq x y z
N MET A 1 -30.03 -42.97 -22.09
CA MET A 1 -29.55 -41.91 -21.19
C MET A 1 -28.32 -42.41 -20.48
N ALA A 2 -27.16 -41.80 -20.74
CA ALA A 2 -25.88 -42.21 -20.18
C ALA A 2 -25.63 -41.45 -18.87
N PHE A 3 -25.42 -42.17 -17.76
CA PHE A 3 -24.85 -41.58 -16.55
C PHE A 3 -23.45 -42.17 -16.34
N LYS A 4 -22.45 -41.49 -16.91
CA LYS A 4 -21.04 -41.67 -16.57
C LYS A 4 -20.82 -41.08 -15.17
N ARG A 5 -20.69 -41.93 -14.15
CA ARG A 5 -20.08 -41.52 -12.87
C ARG A 5 -18.57 -41.69 -13.03
N LEU A 6 -17.92 -40.59 -13.40
CA LEU A 6 -16.47 -40.52 -13.55
C LEU A 6 -15.85 -40.35 -12.17
N VAL A 7 -15.03 -41.34 -11.84
CA VAL A 7 -14.25 -41.51 -10.62
C VAL A 7 -13.21 -40.39 -10.50
N SER A 8 -13.16 -39.83 -9.29
CA SER A 8 -11.97 -39.38 -8.57
C SER A 8 -10.81 -38.81 -9.39
N GLY A 9 -10.70 -37.48 -9.35
CA GLY A 9 -9.50 -36.75 -9.74
C GLY A 9 -9.47 -35.43 -9.00
N PHE A 10 -9.31 -35.47 -7.67
CA PHE A 10 -9.07 -34.27 -6.87
C PHE A 10 -7.64 -33.81 -7.16
N VAL A 11 -7.47 -33.01 -8.21
CA VAL A 11 -6.23 -32.34 -8.52
C VAL A 11 -6.04 -31.26 -7.47
N VAL A 12 -5.29 -31.58 -6.41
CA VAL A 12 -4.72 -30.57 -5.51
C VAL A 12 -3.68 -29.83 -6.31
N LEU A 13 -4.11 -28.73 -6.94
CA LEU A 13 -3.22 -27.75 -7.53
C LEU A 13 -2.59 -26.99 -6.36
N SER A 14 -1.55 -27.56 -5.76
CA SER A 14 -0.64 -26.84 -4.88
C SER A 14 0.10 -25.81 -5.74
N MET A 15 -0.55 -24.68 -5.98
CA MET A 15 0.11 -23.46 -6.41
C MET A 15 1.07 -23.10 -5.28
N GLY A 16 2.32 -23.53 -5.44
CA GLY A 16 3.42 -23.04 -4.63
C GLY A 16 3.37 -21.53 -4.69
N LEU A 17 3.13 -20.91 -3.53
CA LEU A 17 3.39 -19.51 -3.30
C LEU A 17 4.89 -19.32 -3.54
N ALA A 18 5.25 -19.00 -4.78
CA ALA A 18 6.48 -18.29 -5.07
C ALA A 18 6.32 -16.89 -4.47
N SER A 19 6.38 -16.80 -3.15
CA SER A 19 6.82 -15.58 -2.49
C SER A 19 8.28 -15.43 -2.90
N CYS A 20 8.49 -14.87 -4.09
CA CYS A 20 9.70 -14.11 -4.36
C CYS A 20 9.77 -13.09 -3.24
N THR A 21 10.59 -13.36 -2.23
CA THR A 21 11.04 -12.40 -1.24
C THR A 21 11.84 -11.33 -1.98
N SER A 22 11.13 -10.46 -2.69
CA SER A 22 11.63 -9.16 -3.06
C SER A 22 11.80 -8.42 -1.75
N THR A 23 13.04 -8.15 -1.36
CA THR A 23 13.32 -7.31 -0.20
C THR A 23 12.46 -6.05 -0.29
N PRO A 24 11.65 -5.72 0.74
CA PRO A 24 10.87 -4.51 0.72
C PRO A 24 11.79 -3.32 0.44
N GLN A 25 11.53 -2.61 -0.66
CA GLN A 25 12.42 -1.56 -1.14
C GLN A 25 11.65 -0.27 -1.38
N TRP A 26 12.17 0.80 -0.80
CA TRP A 26 11.80 2.17 -1.11
C TRP A 26 12.98 2.85 -1.81
N THR A 27 12.92 2.91 -3.13
CA THR A 27 13.97 3.48 -3.97
C THR A 27 13.92 5.00 -4.01
N LYS A 28 15.05 5.65 -4.32
CA LYS A 28 15.10 7.10 -4.58
C LYS A 28 14.16 7.54 -5.71
N ALA A 29 13.92 6.68 -6.69
CA ALA A 29 12.98 6.96 -7.77
C ALA A 29 11.52 6.98 -7.27
N GLN A 30 11.14 6.02 -6.43
CA GLN A 30 9.81 5.99 -5.78
C GLN A 30 9.64 7.19 -4.85
N GLU A 31 10.64 7.52 -4.06
CA GLU A 31 10.65 8.70 -3.18
C GLU A 31 10.40 9.99 -3.97
N LYS A 32 11.17 10.21 -5.05
CA LYS A 32 11.01 11.38 -5.92
C LYS A 32 9.62 11.43 -6.57
N ASN A 33 9.11 10.30 -7.04
CA ASN A 33 7.80 10.22 -7.67
C ASN A 33 6.67 10.50 -6.65
N PHE A 34 6.81 9.99 -5.44
CA PHE A 34 5.88 10.27 -4.34
C PHE A 34 5.88 11.75 -4.00
N LEU A 35 7.05 12.35 -3.72
CA LEU A 35 7.16 13.77 -3.38
C LEU A 35 6.60 14.67 -4.48
N SER A 36 6.91 14.37 -5.75
CA SER A 36 6.35 15.10 -6.89
C SER A 36 4.83 14.98 -6.96
N SER A 37 4.27 13.80 -6.71
CA SER A 37 2.82 13.57 -6.74
C SER A 37 2.12 14.26 -5.56
N CYS A 38 2.70 14.14 -4.37
CA CYS A 38 2.21 14.78 -3.16
C CYS A 38 2.16 16.29 -3.32
N LEU A 39 3.23 16.93 -3.79
CA LEU A 39 3.27 18.39 -3.98
C LEU A 39 2.30 18.92 -5.05
N ARG A 40 1.87 18.06 -5.99
CA ARG A 40 0.84 18.36 -6.98
C ARG A 40 -0.57 18.27 -6.41
N GLN A 41 -0.81 17.35 -5.47
CA GLN A 41 -2.10 17.14 -4.82
C GLN A 41 -2.30 18.06 -3.62
N ALA A 42 -1.22 18.36 -2.90
CA ALA A 42 -1.20 19.21 -1.72
C ALA A 42 -1.62 20.65 -2.05
N ASN A 43 -2.58 21.15 -1.30
CA ASN A 43 -2.79 22.59 -1.17
C ASN A 43 -1.58 23.23 -0.43
N TRP A 44 -1.45 24.56 -0.48
CA TRP A 44 -0.27 25.25 0.08
C TRP A 44 0.04 24.87 1.54
N VAL A 45 -1.02 24.66 2.32
CA VAL A 45 -0.99 24.34 3.76
C VAL A 45 -0.61 22.89 4.04
N SER A 46 -0.73 21.96 3.07
CA SER A 46 -0.39 20.53 3.25
C SER A 46 0.94 20.13 2.62
N ARG A 47 1.65 21.07 1.95
CA ARG A 47 2.92 20.78 1.29
C ARG A 47 4.03 20.36 2.24
N ASP A 48 3.99 20.87 3.48
CA ASP A 48 4.91 20.50 4.55
C ASP A 48 4.74 19.04 4.99
N LYS A 49 3.56 18.44 4.79
CA LYS A 49 3.29 17.03 5.12
C LYS A 49 3.98 16.04 4.18
N CYS A 50 4.35 16.46 2.97
CA CYS A 50 4.88 15.55 1.94
C CYS A 50 6.21 14.89 2.33
N VAL A 51 7.15 15.63 2.93
CA VAL A 51 8.45 15.07 3.32
C VAL A 51 8.31 14.12 4.52
N PRO A 52 7.61 14.48 5.62
CA PRO A 52 7.30 13.57 6.71
C PRO A 52 6.61 12.28 6.23
N LEU A 53 5.58 12.38 5.39
CA LEU A 53 4.89 11.20 4.84
C LEU A 53 5.81 10.31 4.01
N SER A 54 6.71 10.89 3.22
CA SER A 54 7.68 10.12 2.45
C SER A 54 8.62 9.29 3.34
N ASN A 55 9.03 9.86 4.48
CA ASN A 55 9.86 9.16 5.46
C ASN A 55 9.09 8.05 6.18
N GLU A 56 7.81 8.29 6.50
CA GLU A 56 6.92 7.33 7.14
C GLU A 56 6.62 6.14 6.22
N ILE A 57 6.26 6.40 4.95
CA ILE A 57 6.08 5.35 3.94
C ILE A 57 7.35 4.53 3.79
N ARG A 58 8.52 5.17 3.74
CA ARG A 58 9.81 4.46 3.67
C ARG A 58 9.98 3.51 4.86
N ALA A 59 9.70 3.97 6.07
CA ALA A 59 9.83 3.14 7.27
C ALA A 59 8.85 1.94 7.21
N LEU A 60 7.60 2.19 6.87
CA LEU A 60 6.55 1.16 6.80
C LEU A 60 6.84 0.14 5.68
N VAL A 61 7.30 0.59 4.51
CA VAL A 61 7.75 -0.32 3.44
C VAL A 61 8.87 -1.21 3.94
N LEU A 62 9.89 -0.66 4.60
CA LEU A 62 11.01 -1.45 5.13
C LEU A 62 10.60 -2.46 6.20
N LEU A 63 9.48 -2.21 6.90
CA LEU A 63 8.85 -3.15 7.83
C LEU A 63 8.00 -4.23 7.15
N GLY A 64 7.82 -4.15 5.82
CA GLY A 64 7.08 -5.13 5.03
C GLY A 64 5.66 -4.71 4.66
N ALA A 65 5.21 -3.49 5.01
CA ALA A 65 3.88 -3.03 4.63
C ALA A 65 3.74 -2.91 3.09
N PRO A 66 2.55 -3.24 2.54
CA PRO A 66 2.29 -3.18 1.12
C PRO A 66 2.27 -1.73 0.63
N GLN A 67 3.22 -1.39 -0.26
CA GLN A 67 3.39 -0.04 -0.80
C GLN A 67 2.09 0.55 -1.40
N LYS A 68 1.24 -0.28 -2.01
CA LYS A 68 -0.04 0.17 -2.58
C LYS A 68 -0.98 0.73 -1.50
N CYS A 69 -1.04 0.09 -0.33
CA CYS A 69 -1.84 0.56 0.80
C CYS A 69 -1.31 1.90 1.32
N LEU A 70 0.01 1.96 1.56
CA LEU A 70 0.68 3.16 2.07
C LEU A 70 0.49 4.37 1.18
N LEU A 71 0.64 4.19 -0.15
CA LEU A 71 0.47 5.29 -1.10
C LEU A 71 -0.97 5.80 -1.18
N ALA A 72 -1.96 4.90 -1.03
CA ALA A 72 -3.37 5.28 -1.00
C ALA A 72 -3.68 6.09 0.26
N ALA A 73 -3.35 5.56 1.45
CA ALA A 73 -3.58 6.25 2.72
C ALA A 73 -2.83 7.60 2.79
N ALA A 74 -1.57 7.65 2.32
CA ALA A 74 -0.82 8.91 2.27
C ALA A 74 -1.46 9.96 1.35
N SER A 75 -2.07 9.55 0.24
CA SER A 75 -2.79 10.49 -0.63
C SER A 75 -4.02 11.09 0.08
N GLU A 76 -4.74 10.29 0.87
CA GLU A 76 -5.89 10.74 1.66
C GLU A 76 -5.48 11.73 2.75
N ILE A 77 -4.34 11.50 3.42
CA ILE A 77 -3.78 12.45 4.42
C ILE A 77 -3.45 13.80 3.78
N VAL A 78 -2.94 13.80 2.55
CA VAL A 78 -2.51 15.03 1.84
C VAL A 78 -3.72 15.87 1.42
N ILE A 79 -4.80 15.24 0.99
CA ILE A 79 -6.01 15.93 0.50
C ILE A 79 -7.06 16.15 1.59
N ALA A 80 -6.85 15.62 2.80
CA ALA A 80 -7.80 15.73 3.92
C ALA A 80 -8.20 17.20 4.17
N PRO A 81 -9.51 17.52 4.11
CA PRO A 81 -9.98 18.89 4.26
C PRO A 81 -9.96 19.39 5.71
N ASP A 82 -9.96 18.48 6.68
CA ASP A 82 -10.00 18.74 8.11
C ASP A 82 -9.25 17.66 8.90
N LYS A 83 -9.13 17.89 10.21
CA LYS A 83 -8.36 17.04 11.11
C LYS A 83 -8.99 15.66 11.34
N GLU A 84 -10.33 15.57 11.32
CA GLU A 84 -11.04 14.30 11.51
C GLU A 84 -10.78 13.37 10.32
N THR A 85 -10.90 13.90 9.11
CA THR A 85 -10.60 13.16 7.88
C THR A 85 -9.11 12.78 7.80
N GLU A 86 -8.22 13.66 8.24
CA GLU A 86 -6.79 13.36 8.34
C GLU A 86 -6.51 12.22 9.31
N ASP A 87 -7.14 12.22 10.49
CA ASP A 87 -6.96 11.19 11.51
C ASP A 87 -7.49 9.84 11.07
N ALA A 88 -8.63 9.81 10.37
CA ALA A 88 -9.13 8.59 9.75
C ALA A 88 -8.15 8.03 8.71
N ALA A 89 -7.58 8.89 7.86
CA ALA A 89 -6.59 8.48 6.87
C ALA A 89 -5.27 7.99 7.52
N ARG A 90 -4.87 8.59 8.65
CA ARG A 90 -3.72 8.11 9.44
C ARG A 90 -3.99 6.75 10.08
N ALA A 91 -5.19 6.52 10.62
CA ALA A 91 -5.56 5.20 11.12
C ALA A 91 -5.45 4.14 10.00
N THR A 92 -5.92 4.45 8.79
CA THR A 92 -5.75 3.56 7.62
C THR A 92 -4.28 3.29 7.30
N LEU A 93 -3.41 4.30 7.43
CA LEU A 93 -1.96 4.14 7.21
C LEU A 93 -1.34 3.15 8.22
N GLU A 94 -1.74 3.21 9.48
CA GLU A 94 -1.28 2.29 10.54
C GLU A 94 -1.73 0.85 10.27
N LEU A 95 -2.97 0.67 9.80
CA LEU A 95 -3.52 -0.64 9.45
C LEU A 95 -2.84 -1.30 8.23
N CYS A 96 -2.07 -0.55 7.43
CA CYS A 96 -1.36 -1.12 6.30
C CYS A 96 -0.32 -2.18 6.73
N LEU A 97 0.22 -2.13 7.94
CA LEU A 97 1.14 -3.17 8.43
C LEU A 97 0.45 -4.49 8.77
N GLU A 98 -0.86 -4.45 9.03
CA GLU A 98 -1.66 -5.61 9.42
C GLU A 98 -2.33 -6.29 8.22
N SER A 99 -2.23 -5.68 7.02
CA SER A 99 -2.86 -6.13 5.77
C SER A 99 -2.00 -7.07 4.92
#